data_AF-A0A6V8ETR9-F1
#
_entry.id   AF-A0A6V8ETR9-F1
#
_cell.length_a   1.000
_cell.length_b   1.000
_cell.length_c   1.000
_cell.angle_alpha   90.00
_cell.angle_beta   90.00
_cell.angle_gamma   90.00
#
_symmetry.space_group_name_H-M   'P 1'
#
loop_
_entity.id
_entity.type
_entity.pdbx_description
1 polymer ?
#
loop_
_entity_poly.entity_id
_entity_poly.type
_entity_poly.pdbx_seq_one_letter_code
_entity_poly.pdbx_strand_id
1 'polypeptide(L)'
;MAESGENYTAFNSRALVEVVGDVTDEALKATKIKQLLSVLAGRFFNWGGRKSLFTLHLGIKCCAIEMAAAATPRFDGDRFG
;
A
#
# COMPACT_ATOMS: atom_id res chain seq x y z
N MET A 1 49.26 -4.66 25.52
CA MET A 1 49.10 -4.22 24.11
C MET A 1 47.95 -5.02 23.55
N ALA A 2 46.85 -4.34 23.22
CA ALA A 2 45.59 -4.95 22.83
C ALA A 2 45.64 -5.53 21.40
N GLU A 3 45.11 -6.73 21.21
CA GLU A 3 44.42 -7.09 19.98
C GLU A 3 43.19 -7.94 20.36
N SER A 4 42.04 -7.28 20.36
CA SER A 4 40.71 -7.80 20.65
C SER A 4 39.98 -7.98 19.31
N GLY A 5 39.55 -9.20 18.92
CA GLY A 5 38.90 -9.33 17.61
C GLY A 5 38.26 -10.66 17.18
N GLU A 6 38.31 -11.75 17.94
CA GLU A 6 37.74 -13.03 17.47
C GLU A 6 36.32 -13.27 18.01
N ASN A 7 35.39 -12.72 17.22
CA ASN A 7 33.94 -12.84 17.14
C ASN A 7 33.25 -14.03 17.84
N TYR A 8 32.57 -13.73 18.94
CA TYR A 8 31.51 -14.52 19.59
C TYR A 8 30.12 -14.34 18.91
N THR A 9 30.06 -14.08 17.61
CA THR A 9 28.84 -13.67 16.87
C THR A 9 28.17 -14.79 16.06
N ALA A 10 28.39 -16.06 16.40
CA ALA A 10 27.83 -17.22 15.70
C ALA A 10 26.28 -17.33 15.77
N PHE A 11 25.62 -16.57 16.65
CA PHE A 11 24.17 -16.35 16.63
C PHE A 11 23.87 -14.88 16.38
N ASN A 12 24.06 -14.44 15.13
CA ASN A 12 23.57 -13.15 14.70
C ASN A 12 22.04 -13.22 14.58
N SER A 13 21.32 -12.32 15.25
CA SER A 13 19.86 -12.22 15.15
C SER A 13 19.37 -12.10 13.71
N ARG A 14 20.19 -11.50 12.83
CA ARG A 14 19.88 -11.38 11.40
C ARG A 14 19.82 -12.73 10.69
N ALA A 15 20.72 -13.66 11.02
CA ALA A 15 20.71 -15.00 10.42
C ALA A 15 19.48 -15.80 10.87
N LEU A 16 19.02 -15.62 12.12
CA LEU A 16 17.78 -16.21 12.60
C LEU A 16 16.54 -15.61 11.91
N VAL A 17 16.52 -14.29 11.71
CA VAL A 17 15.44 -13.62 10.96
C VAL A 17 15.40 -14.05 9.50
N GLU A 18 16.55 -14.26 8.85
CA GLU A 18 16.62 -14.81 7.49
C GLU A 18 16.07 -16.23 7.41
N VAL A 19 16.48 -17.14 8.30
CA VAL A 19 15.97 -18.52 8.30
C VAL A 19 14.47 -18.57 8.58
N VAL A 20 13.98 -17.76 9.52
CA VAL A 20 12.53 -17.66 9.79
C VAL A 20 11.81 -17.05 8.57
N GLY A 21 12.40 -16.06 7.91
CA GLY A 21 11.92 -15.50 6.65
C GLY A 21 11.78 -16.56 5.56
N ASP A 22 12.81 -17.39 5.36
CA ASP A 22 12.81 -18.42 4.32
C ASP A 22 11.79 -19.54 4.60
N VAL A 23 11.70 -20.02 5.85
CA VAL A 23 10.71 -21.03 6.24
C VAL A 23 9.29 -20.50 6.08
N THR A 24 9.06 -19.22 6.42
CA THR A 24 7.74 -18.60 6.25
C THR A 24 7.40 -18.33 4.79
N ASP A 25 8.36 -17.94 3.93
CA ASP A 25 8.11 -17.72 2.49
C ASP A 25 7.82 -19.04 1.76
N GLU A 26 8.49 -20.15 2.10
CA GLU A 26 8.18 -21.46 1.53
C GLU A 26 6.81 -21.99 1.98
N ALA A 27 6.44 -21.78 3.24
CA ALA A 27 5.09 -22.08 3.73
C ALA A 27 3.99 -21.20 3.07
N LEU A 28 4.30 -19.93 2.78
CA LEU A 28 3.40 -19.00 2.08
C LEU A 28 3.25 -19.32 0.58
N LYS A 29 4.31 -19.83 -0.07
CA LYS A 29 4.26 -20.30 -1.46
C LYS A 29 3.42 -21.58 -1.59
N ALA A 30 3.59 -22.55 -0.68
CA ALA A 30 2.83 -23.80 -0.70
C ALA A 30 1.32 -23.59 -0.51
N THR A 31 0.94 -22.58 0.28
CA THR A 31 -0.47 -22.26 0.58
C THR A 31 -1.10 -21.24 -0.38
N LYS A 32 -0.31 -20.58 -1.24
CA LYS A 32 -0.72 -19.44 -2.11
C LYS A 32 -1.36 -18.25 -1.37
N ILE A 33 -1.28 -18.21 -0.03
CA ILE A 33 -1.92 -17.17 0.77
C ILE A 33 -1.36 -15.78 0.43
N LYS A 34 -0.07 -15.67 0.08
CA LYS A 34 0.57 -14.42 -0.36
C LYS A 34 -0.11 -13.82 -1.60
N GLN A 35 -0.55 -14.66 -2.53
CA GLN A 35 -1.22 -14.22 -3.76
C GLN A 35 -2.68 -13.82 -3.51
N LEU A 36 -3.36 -14.53 -2.62
CA LEU A 36 -4.71 -14.17 -2.19
C LEU A 36 -4.68 -12.82 -1.45
N LEU A 37 -3.76 -12.66 -0.50
CA LEU A 37 -3.61 -11.45 0.29
C LEU A 37 -3.25 -10.24 -0.58
N SER A 38 -2.33 -10.40 -1.53
CA SER A 38 -1.96 -9.31 -2.45
C SER A 38 -3.12 -8.89 -3.37
N VAL A 39 -3.94 -9.84 -3.86
CA VAL A 39 -5.12 -9.51 -4.66
C VAL A 39 -6.18 -8.80 -3.82
N LEU A 40 -6.45 -9.27 -2.60
CA LEU A 40 -7.42 -8.65 -1.70
C LEU A 40 -6.98 -7.26 -1.26
N ALA A 41 -5.74 -7.13 -0.79
CA ALA A 41 -5.15 -5.86 -0.40
C ALA A 41 -5.16 -4.87 -1.59
N GLY A 42 -4.72 -5.31 -2.77
CA GLY A 42 -4.74 -4.50 -3.98
C GLY A 42 -6.16 -4.04 -4.36
N ARG A 43 -7.16 -4.93 -4.30
CA ARG A 43 -8.57 -4.55 -4.56
C ARG A 43 -9.10 -3.59 -3.52
N PHE A 44 -8.74 -3.77 -2.25
CA PHE A 44 -9.18 -2.91 -1.16
C PHE A 44 -8.59 -1.50 -1.27
N PHE A 45 -7.27 -1.38 -1.50
CA PHE A 45 -6.63 -0.08 -1.70
C PHE A 45 -7.14 0.62 -2.97
N ASN A 46 -7.31 -0.11 -4.07
CA ASN A 46 -7.91 0.44 -5.29
C ASN A 46 -9.39 0.81 -5.15
N TRP A 47 -10.11 0.19 -4.21
CA TRP A 47 -11.48 0.56 -3.89
C TRP A 47 -11.49 1.84 -3.04
N GLY A 48 -10.66 1.91 -2.00
CA GLY A 48 -10.51 3.09 -1.15
C GLY A 48 -10.16 4.34 -1.95
N GLY A 49 -9.10 4.28 -2.76
CA GLY A 49 -8.66 5.44 -3.56
C GLY A 49 -9.67 5.91 -4.62
N ARG A 50 -10.62 5.06 -5.05
CA ARG A 50 -11.67 5.43 -6.00
C ARG A 50 -12.94 5.97 -5.34
N LYS A 51 -13.09 5.82 -4.02
CA LYS A 51 -14.28 6.18 -3.24
C LYS A 51 -14.04 7.32 -2.25
N SER A 52 -12.89 7.98 -2.36
CA SER A 52 -12.49 9.10 -1.49
C SER A 52 -11.78 10.17 -2.32
N LEU A 53 -12.39 10.56 -3.44
CA LEU A 53 -11.77 11.49 -4.39
C LEU A 53 -12.11 12.93 -3.98
N PHE A 54 -11.20 13.55 -3.22
CA PHE A 54 -11.25 14.99 -2.98
C PHE A 54 -10.61 15.76 -4.14
N THR A 55 -11.42 16.04 -5.17
CA THR A 55 -10.97 16.80 -6.35
C THR A 55 -10.78 18.27 -6.00
N LEU A 56 -9.64 18.84 -6.39
CA LEU A 56 -9.36 20.26 -6.20
C LEU A 56 -9.79 21.05 -7.44
N HIS A 57 -10.84 21.86 -7.31
CA HIS A 57 -11.36 22.69 -8.40
C HIS A 57 -10.46 23.90 -8.67
N LEU A 58 -9.68 23.85 -9.76
CA LEU A 58 -8.86 24.96 -10.24
C LEU A 58 -9.64 25.80 -11.26
N GLY A 59 -10.16 26.94 -10.82
CA GLY A 59 -11.07 27.82 -11.60
C GLY A 59 -10.41 28.71 -12.66
N ILE A 60 -9.58 28.16 -13.55
CA ILE A 60 -8.69 28.95 -14.44
C ILE A 60 -9.31 29.38 -15.79
N LYS A 61 -10.28 28.65 -16.33
CA LYS A 61 -10.91 28.92 -17.65
C LYS A 61 -12.40 28.55 -17.63
N CYS A 62 -13.10 28.69 -18.75
CA CYS A 62 -14.51 28.33 -18.90
C CYS A 62 -14.85 26.87 -18.53
N CYS A 63 -13.92 25.92 -18.60
CA CYS A 63 -14.15 24.56 -18.06
C CYS A 63 -14.51 24.56 -16.57
N ALA A 64 -14.16 25.62 -15.83
CA ALA A 64 -14.52 25.76 -14.42
C ALA A 64 -16.03 25.88 -14.19
N ILE A 65 -16.79 26.51 -15.10
CA ILE A 65 -18.25 26.63 -14.94
C ILE A 65 -18.95 25.29 -15.17
N GLU A 66 -18.42 24.46 -16.07
CA GLU A 66 -18.89 23.09 -16.28
C GLU A 66 -18.56 22.20 -15.07
N MET A 67 -17.37 22.37 -14.49
CA MET A 67 -16.95 21.64 -13.29
C MET A 67 -17.74 22.05 -12.03
N ALA A 68 -18.16 23.32 -11.94
CA ALA A 68 -19.08 23.79 -10.90
C ALA A 68 -20.51 23.28 -11.12
N ALA A 69 -20.98 23.24 -12.38
CA ALA A 69 -22.27 22.63 -12.72
C ALA A 69 -22.30 21.12 -12.40
N ALA A 70 -21.17 20.43 -12.54
CA ALA A 70 -21.01 19.04 -12.11
C ALA A 70 -21.05 18.86 -10.58
N ALA A 71 -20.81 19.91 -9.79
CA ALA A 71 -20.96 19.87 -8.33
C ALA A 71 -22.38 20.24 -7.85
N THR A 72 -23.31 20.59 -8.76
CA THR A 72 -24.69 20.93 -8.41
C THR A 72 -25.51 19.68 -8.06
N PRO A 73 -26.64 19.80 -7.33
CA PRO A 73 -27.47 18.65 -6.91
C PRO A 73 -27.93 17.72 -8.04
N ARG A 74 -27.95 18.21 -9.29
CA ARG A 74 -28.28 17.39 -10.46
C ARG A 74 -27.19 16.35 -10.77
N PHE A 75 -25.92 16.71 -10.61
CA PHE A 75 -24.76 15.88 -10.95
C PHE A 75 -23.80 15.70 -9.78
N ASP A 76 -24.31 15.86 -8.56
CA ASP A 76 -23.55 15.91 -7.30
C ASP A 76 -22.45 14.84 -7.20
N GLY A 77 -21.21 15.31 -7.37
CA GLY A 77 -20.00 14.50 -7.28
C GLY A 77 -19.74 13.93 -5.87
N ASP A 78 -20.28 14.57 -4.82
CA ASP A 78 -20.09 14.17 -3.43
C ASP A 78 -20.71 12.79 -3.14
N ARG A 79 -21.68 12.36 -3.96
CA ARG A 79 -22.27 11.02 -3.90
C ARG A 79 -21.29 9.90 -4.25
N PHE A 80 -20.22 10.20 -4.98
CA PHE A 80 -19.25 9.21 -5.40
C PHE A 80 -18.08 9.03 -4.42
N GLY A 81 -18.02 9.90 -3.41
CA GLY A 81 -17.06 9.88 -2.31
C GLY A 81 -15.79 10.66 -2.57
#